data_AF-A0A1H3N544-F1
#
_entry.id   AF-A0A1H3N544-F1
#
_cell.length_a   1.000
_cell.length_b   1.000
_cell.length_c   1.000
_cell.angle_alpha   90.00
_cell.angle_beta   90.00
_cell.angle_gamma   90.00
#
_symmetry.space_group_name_H-M   'P 1'
#
loop_
_entity.id
_entity.type
_entity.pdbx_description
1 polymer ?
#
loop_
_entity_poly.entity_id
_entity_poly.type
_entity_poly.pdbx_seq_one_letter_code
_entity_poly.pdbx_strand_id
1 'polypeptide(L)'
;MNALDPAIAACAHYSGVDTANIHTAAIEYQEFKDARHDRSVFAAKEATRALAQQFGSPAEQTISQMTDQPRKRREQIKKDFKTHTMESAPADAKPILQGALKGYGFVPNLYATMAEAPAILEGYTTLAGIFGKADLSETERQIILMTNNRLNGCKYCMAAHTMLSQMGGVSEDVIEALRNDTPIADQKLEALRQFSTVIHESRGWPTDAQIEAFLAAGYTRQTILEVILGTALKTLSNYTNHLAETDLDEPFSPNAWVAPAAQAAE
;
A
#
# COMPACT_ATOMS: atom_id res chain seq x y z
N MET A 1 -25.72 -3.47 -39.61
CA MET A 1 -24.35 -2.94 -39.77
C MET A 1 -24.28 -1.65 -38.96
N ASN A 2 -23.35 -1.57 -38.02
CA ASN A 2 -23.17 -0.39 -37.18
C ASN A 2 -22.64 0.77 -38.06
N ALA A 3 -23.40 1.85 -38.19
CA ALA A 3 -23.02 2.99 -39.01
C ALA A 3 -21.85 3.80 -38.41
N LEU A 4 -21.47 3.52 -37.16
CA LEU A 4 -20.44 4.24 -36.42
C LEU A 4 -19.03 3.69 -36.64
N ASP A 5 -18.87 2.43 -37.08
CA ASP A 5 -17.55 1.80 -37.21
C ASP A 5 -16.60 2.58 -38.16
N PRO A 6 -17.06 3.10 -39.31
CA PRO A 6 -16.19 3.93 -40.18
C PRO A 6 -15.75 5.24 -39.53
N ALA A 7 -16.63 5.85 -38.71
CA ALA A 7 -16.31 7.09 -38.00
C ALA A 7 -15.32 6.86 -36.86
N ILE A 8 -15.45 5.74 -36.13
CA ILE A 8 -14.50 5.33 -35.09
C ILE A 8 -13.13 5.02 -35.70
N ALA A 9 -13.09 4.33 -36.85
CA ALA A 9 -11.84 4.03 -37.55
C ALA A 9 -11.11 5.31 -38.02
N ALA A 10 -11.83 6.33 -38.49
CA ALA A 10 -11.23 7.61 -38.87
C ALA A 10 -10.54 8.33 -37.69
N CYS A 11 -11.04 8.12 -36.47
CA CYS A 11 -10.49 8.72 -35.25
C CYS A 11 -9.34 7.92 -34.60
N ALA A 12 -9.04 6.71 -35.09
CA ALA A 12 -8.07 5.80 -34.46
C ALA A 12 -6.68 6.41 -34.21
N HIS A 13 -6.24 7.28 -35.13
CA HIS A 13 -4.95 7.97 -35.06
C HIS A 13 -4.83 8.90 -33.84
N TYR A 14 -5.92 9.49 -33.34
CA TYR A 14 -5.91 10.33 -32.14
C TYR A 14 -5.61 9.55 -30.86
N SER A 15 -5.90 8.25 -30.85
CA SER A 15 -5.67 7.37 -29.71
C SER A 15 -4.41 6.51 -29.87
N GLY A 16 -3.64 6.69 -30.96
CA GLY A 16 -2.47 5.86 -31.25
C GLY A 16 -2.80 4.38 -31.51
N VAL A 17 -4.05 4.08 -31.90
CA VAL A 17 -4.53 2.71 -32.12
C VAL A 17 -4.51 2.40 -33.63
N ASP A 18 -3.99 1.23 -34.00
CA ASP A 18 -4.13 0.72 -35.37
C ASP A 18 -5.60 0.36 -35.62
N THR A 19 -6.17 0.86 -36.72
CA THR A 19 -7.52 0.54 -37.17
C THR A 19 -7.80 -0.96 -37.29
N ALA A 20 -6.79 -1.79 -37.56
CA ALA A 20 -6.90 -3.25 -37.60
C ALA A 20 -7.18 -3.88 -36.22
N ASN A 21 -6.92 -3.14 -35.13
CA ASN A 21 -7.10 -3.58 -33.75
C ASN A 21 -8.38 -2.97 -33.10
N ILE A 22 -9.26 -2.38 -33.90
CA ILE A 22 -10.56 -1.87 -33.43
C ILE A 22 -11.60 -2.98 -33.60
N HIS A 23 -12.20 -3.40 -32.48
CA HIS A 23 -13.22 -4.44 -32.46
C HIS A 23 -14.53 -3.90 -31.90
N THR A 24 -15.64 -4.12 -32.62
CA THR A 24 -16.97 -3.68 -32.21
C THR A 24 -17.78 -4.86 -31.65
N ALA A 25 -18.20 -4.75 -30.39
CA ALA A 25 -19.24 -5.58 -29.80
C ALA A 25 -20.51 -4.73 -29.63
N ALA A 26 -21.55 -5.04 -30.39
CA ALA A 26 -22.80 -4.27 -30.40
C ALA A 26 -23.92 -5.00 -29.65
N ILE A 27 -24.73 -4.24 -28.93
CA ILE A 27 -25.98 -4.71 -28.30
C ILE A 27 -27.14 -4.08 -29.07
N GLU A 28 -28.17 -4.86 -29.39
CA GLU A 28 -29.33 -4.33 -30.10
C GLU A 28 -30.10 -3.35 -29.20
N TYR A 29 -30.49 -2.21 -29.79
CA TYR A 29 -31.21 -1.13 -29.10
C TYR A 29 -32.54 -1.64 -28.52
N GLN A 30 -32.85 -1.17 -27.31
CA GLN A 30 -33.83 -1.78 -26.43
C GLN A 30 -35.19 -1.08 -26.54
N GLU A 31 -36.06 -1.54 -27.45
CA GLU A 31 -37.46 -1.07 -27.46
C GLU A 31 -38.40 -2.06 -26.71
N PHE A 32 -38.09 -3.37 -26.67
CA PHE A 32 -39.04 -4.36 -26.13
C PHE A 32 -38.47 -5.42 -25.15
N LYS A 33 -37.18 -5.39 -24.79
CA LYS A 33 -36.53 -6.40 -23.89
C LYS A 33 -36.94 -7.85 -24.17
N ASP A 34 -37.07 -8.18 -25.45
CA ASP A 34 -37.47 -9.51 -25.89
C ASP A 34 -36.25 -10.43 -26.06
N ALA A 35 -36.50 -11.70 -26.39
CA ALA A 35 -35.47 -12.71 -26.55
C ALA A 35 -34.38 -12.35 -27.58
N ARG A 36 -34.60 -11.38 -28.49
CA ARG A 36 -33.54 -10.90 -29.42
C ARG A 36 -32.52 -10.03 -28.69
N HIS A 37 -33.00 -9.12 -27.84
CA HIS A 37 -32.13 -8.29 -27.01
C HIS A 37 -31.26 -9.16 -26.09
N ASP A 38 -31.84 -10.14 -25.40
CA ASP A 38 -31.09 -11.04 -24.52
C ASP A 38 -30.01 -11.83 -25.26
N ARG A 39 -30.32 -12.30 -26.48
CA ARG A 39 -29.32 -12.94 -27.35
C ARG A 39 -28.22 -11.97 -27.78
N SER A 40 -28.55 -10.71 -28.08
CA SER A 40 -27.56 -9.69 -28.45
C SER A 40 -26.62 -9.36 -27.28
N VAL A 41 -27.14 -9.30 -26.06
CA VAL A 41 -26.34 -9.06 -24.84
C VAL A 41 -25.43 -10.25 -24.57
N PHE A 42 -25.94 -11.48 -24.70
CA PHE A 42 -25.13 -12.68 -24.54
C PHE A 42 -23.99 -12.73 -25.58
N ALA A 43 -24.31 -12.50 -26.85
CA ALA A 43 -23.33 -12.49 -27.94
C ALA A 43 -22.26 -11.39 -27.75
N ALA A 44 -22.66 -10.19 -27.33
CA ALA A 44 -21.72 -9.10 -27.04
C ALA A 44 -20.78 -9.45 -25.88
N LYS A 45 -21.29 -10.09 -24.81
CA LYS A 45 -20.47 -10.54 -23.68
C LYS A 45 -19.45 -11.59 -24.08
N GLU A 46 -19.85 -12.58 -24.89
CA GLU A 46 -18.95 -13.63 -25.38
C GLU A 46 -17.87 -13.05 -26.30
N ALA A 47 -18.24 -12.14 -27.21
CA ALA A 47 -17.29 -11.46 -28.09
C ALA A 47 -16.25 -10.65 -27.28
N THR A 48 -16.69 -9.90 -26.27
CA THR A 48 -15.79 -9.15 -25.38
C THR A 48 -14.86 -10.07 -24.60
N ARG A 49 -15.34 -11.23 -24.10
CA ARG A 49 -14.50 -12.22 -23.42
C ARG A 49 -13.45 -12.82 -24.33
N ALA A 50 -13.81 -13.17 -25.57
CA ALA A 50 -12.87 -13.71 -26.55
C ALA A 50 -11.76 -12.70 -26.89
N LEU A 51 -12.13 -11.43 -27.09
CA LEU A 51 -11.16 -10.34 -27.32
C LEU A 51 -10.27 -10.13 -26.09
N ALA A 52 -10.84 -10.14 -24.88
CA ALA A 52 -10.07 -10.01 -23.65
C ALA A 52 -9.07 -11.17 -23.48
N GLN A 53 -9.40 -12.40 -23.87
CA GLN A 53 -8.46 -13.53 -23.86
C GLN A 53 -7.36 -13.39 -24.91
N GLN A 54 -7.71 -12.90 -26.12
CA GLN A 54 -6.77 -12.66 -27.21
C GLN A 54 -5.75 -11.57 -26.85
N PHE A 55 -6.18 -10.49 -26.22
CA PHE A 55 -5.32 -9.37 -25.80
C PHE A 55 -4.73 -9.52 -24.40
N GLY A 56 -5.32 -10.36 -23.54
CA GLY A 56 -4.85 -10.61 -22.17
C GLY A 56 -3.65 -11.55 -22.11
N SER A 57 -3.48 -12.44 -23.10
CA SER A 57 -2.41 -13.44 -23.10
C SER A 57 -0.98 -12.86 -23.09
N PRO A 58 -0.64 -11.77 -23.81
CA PRO A 58 0.69 -11.18 -23.73
C PRO A 58 0.94 -10.39 -22.43
N ALA A 59 -0.09 -9.74 -21.87
CA ALA A 59 0.03 -8.90 -20.68
C ALA A 59 0.12 -9.75 -19.39
N GLU A 60 -0.68 -10.81 -19.28
CA GLU A 60 -0.57 -11.79 -18.19
C GLU A 60 0.77 -12.53 -18.26
N GLN A 61 1.25 -12.91 -19.45
CA GLN A 61 2.57 -13.54 -19.59
C GLN A 61 3.72 -12.60 -19.23
N THR A 62 3.64 -11.30 -19.57
CA THR A 62 4.73 -10.36 -19.27
C THR A 62 4.81 -10.05 -17.77
N ILE A 63 3.67 -9.89 -17.09
CA ILE A 63 3.63 -9.66 -15.63
C ILE A 63 3.94 -10.96 -14.87
N SER A 64 3.38 -12.09 -15.29
CA SER A 64 3.64 -13.40 -14.69
C SER A 64 5.13 -13.78 -14.82
N GLN A 65 5.76 -13.53 -15.97
CA GLN A 65 7.21 -13.74 -16.14
C GLN A 65 8.07 -12.77 -15.30
N MET A 66 7.55 -11.61 -14.90
CA MET A 66 8.22 -10.70 -13.95
C MET A 66 8.06 -11.17 -12.50
N THR A 67 6.93 -11.78 -12.14
CA THR A 67 6.68 -12.33 -10.79
C THR A 67 7.32 -13.71 -10.59
N ASP A 68 7.55 -14.47 -11.65
CA ASP A 68 8.08 -15.85 -11.64
C ASP A 68 9.61 -15.90 -11.89
N GLN A 69 10.29 -14.74 -11.90
CA GLN A 69 11.75 -14.71 -11.96
C GLN A 69 12.35 -15.30 -10.67
N PRO A 70 13.24 -16.31 -10.78
CA PRO A 70 13.79 -17.01 -9.62
C PRO A 70 14.52 -16.04 -8.68
N ARG A 71 14.39 -16.26 -7.36
CA ARG A 71 14.97 -15.51 -6.23
C ARG A 71 16.40 -14.96 -6.43
N LYS A 72 17.19 -15.54 -7.34
CA LYS A 72 18.53 -15.07 -7.73
C LYS A 72 18.56 -13.66 -8.34
N ARG A 73 17.54 -13.20 -9.09
CA ARG A 73 17.54 -11.79 -9.57
C ARG A 73 17.25 -10.80 -8.45
N ARG A 74 16.42 -11.16 -7.47
CA ARG A 74 16.21 -10.36 -6.25
C ARG A 74 17.52 -10.18 -5.48
N GLU A 75 18.37 -11.21 -5.39
CA GLU A 75 19.69 -11.08 -4.76
C GLU A 75 20.67 -10.14 -5.48
N GLN A 76 20.44 -9.83 -6.75
CA GLN A 76 21.33 -8.98 -7.54
C GLN A 76 20.83 -7.53 -7.63
N ILE A 77 19.51 -7.29 -7.62
CA ILE A 77 18.91 -5.95 -7.44
C ILE A 77 19.02 -5.48 -5.97
N LYS A 78 19.16 -6.42 -5.03
CA LYS A 78 19.36 -6.26 -3.58
C LYS A 78 20.41 -5.24 -3.12
N LYS A 79 21.26 -4.73 -4.03
CA LYS A 79 22.45 -3.95 -3.71
C LYS A 79 22.51 -2.54 -4.30
N ASP A 80 21.45 -2.08 -4.96
CA ASP A 80 21.51 -0.83 -5.72
C ASP A 80 20.90 0.39 -5.01
N PHE A 81 20.12 0.21 -3.93
CA PHE A 81 19.67 1.34 -3.12
C PHE A 81 20.76 1.80 -2.17
N LYS A 82 21.22 3.03 -2.34
CA LYS A 82 22.24 3.63 -1.49
C LYS A 82 21.64 4.16 -0.20
N THR A 83 22.17 3.72 0.93
CA THR A 83 21.97 4.39 2.21
C THR A 83 22.88 5.62 2.26
N HIS A 84 22.32 6.82 2.04
CA HIS A 84 23.12 8.04 1.96
C HIS A 84 23.64 8.52 3.33
N THR A 85 24.86 9.05 3.32
CA THR A 85 25.42 9.86 4.40
C THR A 85 25.11 11.35 4.18
N MET A 86 25.42 12.20 5.16
CA MET A 86 25.29 13.66 5.02
C MET A 86 26.13 14.24 3.87
N GLU A 87 27.27 13.63 3.56
CA GLU A 87 28.15 14.02 2.46
C GLU A 87 27.53 13.62 1.12
N SER A 88 27.01 12.40 1.04
CA SER A 88 26.59 11.76 -0.21
C SER A 88 25.12 11.93 -0.57
N ALA A 89 24.28 12.44 0.32
CA ALA A 89 22.88 12.76 0.04
C ALA A 89 22.75 13.91 -0.98
N PRO A 90 21.74 13.90 -1.86
CA PRO A 90 21.38 15.05 -2.68
C PRO A 90 21.13 16.31 -1.84
N ALA A 91 21.43 17.49 -2.38
CA ALA A 91 21.36 18.76 -1.65
C ALA A 91 20.00 18.97 -0.98
N ASP A 92 18.91 18.66 -1.69
CA ASP A 92 17.53 18.86 -1.24
C ASP A 92 17.12 17.93 -0.07
N ALA A 93 17.79 16.77 0.07
CA ALA A 93 17.54 15.86 1.18
C ALA A 93 18.29 16.27 2.47
N LYS A 94 19.41 16.99 2.36
CA LYS A 94 20.29 17.29 3.50
C LYS A 94 19.60 18.03 4.65
N PRO A 95 18.75 19.05 4.43
CA PRO A 95 18.05 19.71 5.53
C PRO A 95 17.15 18.76 6.32
N ILE A 96 16.48 17.82 5.63
CA ILE A 96 15.60 16.83 6.27
C ILE A 96 16.44 15.84 7.10
N LEU A 97 17.56 15.34 6.55
CA LEU A 97 18.46 14.45 7.28
C LEU A 97 19.10 15.14 8.50
N GLN A 98 19.45 16.41 8.40
CA GLN A 98 19.93 17.20 9.56
C GLN A 98 18.85 17.34 10.63
N GLY A 99 17.61 17.57 10.23
CA GLY A 99 16.46 17.58 11.14
C GLY A 99 16.30 16.26 11.88
N ALA A 100 16.42 15.14 11.17
CA ALA A 100 16.38 13.79 11.76
C ALA A 100 17.52 13.57 12.76
N LEU A 101 18.76 13.92 12.39
CA LEU A 101 19.92 13.83 13.28
C LEU A 101 19.72 14.62 14.57
N LYS A 102 19.19 15.85 14.48
CA LYS A 102 18.90 16.69 15.64
C LYS A 102 17.77 16.13 16.51
N GLY A 103 16.75 15.54 15.91
CA GLY A 103 15.57 15.02 16.61
C GLY A 103 15.80 13.67 17.28
N TYR A 104 16.53 12.77 16.62
CA TYR A 104 16.73 11.39 17.07
C TYR A 104 18.13 11.10 17.59
N GLY A 105 19.11 11.98 17.34
CA GLY A 105 20.52 11.73 17.64
C GLY A 105 21.25 10.91 16.57
N PHE A 106 20.54 10.41 15.55
CA PHE A 106 21.08 9.71 14.39
C PHE A 106 20.16 9.93 13.17
N VAL A 107 20.63 9.57 11.98
CA VAL A 107 19.80 9.56 10.76
C VAL A 107 19.30 8.13 10.55
N PRO A 108 17.98 7.86 10.63
CA PRO A 108 17.46 6.53 10.36
C PRO A 108 17.83 6.06 8.95
N ASN A 109 18.25 4.80 8.82
CA ASN A 109 18.64 4.22 7.53
C ASN A 109 17.51 4.31 6.48
N LEU A 110 16.23 4.28 6.89
CA LEU A 110 15.10 4.55 6.00
C LEU A 110 15.17 5.96 5.38
N TYR A 111 15.51 6.97 6.18
CA TYR A 111 15.56 8.37 5.71
C TYR A 111 16.77 8.56 4.81
N ALA A 112 17.90 7.98 5.20
CA ALA A 112 19.10 7.92 4.39
C ALA A 112 18.88 7.21 3.05
N THR A 113 18.03 6.18 3.01
CA THR A 113 17.65 5.47 1.77
C THR A 113 16.70 6.32 0.92
N MET A 114 15.66 6.90 1.52
CA MET A 114 14.71 7.78 0.82
C MET A 114 15.38 9.03 0.25
N ALA A 115 16.53 9.44 0.79
CA ALA A 115 17.29 10.59 0.30
C ALA A 115 17.71 10.48 -1.17
N GLU A 116 17.81 9.26 -1.73
CA GLU A 116 18.04 9.03 -3.17
C GLU A 116 16.97 9.74 -4.03
N ALA A 117 15.73 9.82 -3.52
CA ALA A 117 14.63 10.58 -4.12
C ALA A 117 14.08 11.60 -3.10
N PRO A 118 14.62 12.83 -3.03
CA PRO A 118 14.25 13.81 -2.01
C PRO A 118 12.74 14.05 -1.84
N ALA A 119 11.95 13.95 -2.92
CA ALA A 119 10.50 14.10 -2.88
C ALA A 119 9.79 13.05 -2.01
N ILE A 120 10.22 11.78 -2.00
CA ILE A 120 9.61 10.78 -1.10
C ILE A 120 10.04 11.00 0.35
N LEU A 121 11.29 11.43 0.58
CA LEU A 121 11.77 11.77 1.91
C LEU A 121 10.97 12.94 2.50
N GLU A 122 10.78 14.01 1.73
CA GLU A 122 9.95 15.16 2.12
C GLU A 122 8.50 14.75 2.33
N GLY A 123 7.91 14.03 1.38
CA GLY A 123 6.52 13.56 1.48
C GLY A 123 6.29 12.68 2.72
N TYR A 124 7.18 11.72 2.97
CA TYR A 124 7.09 10.83 4.13
C TYR A 124 7.23 11.60 5.46
N THR A 125 8.25 12.45 5.60
CA THR A 125 8.50 13.17 6.85
C THR A 125 7.44 14.22 7.13
N THR A 126 6.93 14.88 6.09
CA THR A 126 5.80 15.81 6.20
C THR A 126 4.52 15.08 6.61
N LEU A 127 4.22 13.95 5.95
CA LEU A 127 3.03 13.16 6.26
C LEU A 127 3.07 12.60 7.68
N ALA A 128 4.25 12.15 8.16
CA ALA A 128 4.44 11.73 9.54
C ALA A 128 4.16 12.87 10.53
N GLY A 129 4.65 14.08 10.24
CA GLY A 129 4.35 15.27 11.05
C GLY A 129 2.87 15.69 11.01
N ILE A 130 2.17 15.47 9.91
CA ILE A 130 0.73 15.69 9.79
C ILE A 130 -0.04 14.64 10.60
N PHE A 131 0.32 13.36 10.46
CA PHE A 131 -0.32 12.27 11.21
C PHE A 131 -0.13 12.41 12.73
N GLY A 132 1.01 12.97 13.17
CA GLY A 132 1.23 13.32 14.58
C GLY A 132 0.26 14.38 15.15
N LYS A 133 -0.51 15.07 14.29
CA LYS A 133 -1.55 16.04 14.67
C LYS A 133 -2.98 15.46 14.59
N ALA A 134 -3.12 14.19 14.20
CA ALA A 134 -4.41 13.50 14.21
C ALA A 134 -5.02 13.51 15.62
N ASP A 135 -6.35 13.46 15.71
CA ASP A 135 -7.08 13.42 16.98
C ASP A 135 -7.08 12.00 17.58
N LEU A 136 -5.86 11.52 17.82
CA LEU A 136 -5.54 10.19 18.30
C LEU A 136 -4.51 10.31 19.43
N SER A 137 -4.61 9.43 20.40
CA SER A 137 -3.53 9.23 21.37
C SER A 137 -2.29 8.63 20.70
N GLU A 138 -1.15 8.66 21.40
CA GLU A 138 0.06 8.00 20.92
C GLU A 138 -0.15 6.48 20.76
N THR A 139 -0.84 5.85 21.71
CA THR A 139 -1.23 4.44 21.64
C THR A 139 -2.05 4.14 20.39
N GLU A 140 -3.07 4.94 20.09
CA GLU A 140 -3.93 4.73 18.91
C GLU A 140 -3.16 4.92 17.60
N ARG A 141 -2.28 5.92 17.52
CA ARG A 141 -1.38 6.08 16.37
C ARG A 141 -0.52 4.83 16.19
N GLN A 142 0.15 4.35 17.25
CA GLN A 142 1.01 3.18 17.14
C GLN A 142 0.24 1.89 16.80
N ILE A 143 -1.01 1.73 17.26
CA ILE A 143 -1.87 0.61 16.84
C ILE A 143 -2.06 0.60 15.32
N ILE A 144 -2.37 1.75 14.71
CA ILE A 144 -2.54 1.85 13.26
C ILE A 144 -1.21 1.53 12.55
N LEU A 145 -0.12 2.15 12.98
CA LEU A 145 1.17 2.02 12.31
C LEU A 145 1.77 0.61 12.44
N MET A 146 1.77 0.03 13.63
CA MET A 146 2.31 -1.31 13.89
C MET A 146 1.44 -2.42 13.27
N THR A 147 0.12 -2.24 13.21
CA THR A 147 -0.76 -3.20 12.52
C THR A 147 -0.42 -3.25 11.03
N ASN A 148 -0.29 -2.09 10.36
CA ASN A 148 0.11 -2.04 8.96
C ASN A 148 1.52 -2.59 8.73
N ASN A 149 2.47 -2.33 9.64
CA ASN A 149 3.83 -2.88 9.57
C ASN A 149 3.83 -4.40 9.59
N ARG A 150 3.07 -5.00 10.53
CA ARG A 150 2.95 -6.45 10.67
C ARG A 150 2.36 -7.07 9.41
N LEU A 151 1.22 -6.55 8.93
CA LEU A 151 0.53 -7.06 7.75
C LEU A 151 1.37 -6.94 6.47
N ASN A 152 2.15 -5.87 6.34
CA ASN A 152 3.12 -5.72 5.26
C ASN A 152 4.37 -6.61 5.43
N GLY A 153 4.63 -7.20 6.60
CA GLY A 153 5.84 -7.98 6.87
C GLY A 153 7.11 -7.13 7.02
N CYS A 154 6.98 -5.84 7.35
CA CYS A 154 8.10 -4.91 7.37
C CYS A 154 8.91 -4.98 8.68
N LYS A 155 10.01 -5.74 8.66
CA LYS A 155 10.88 -5.95 9.84
C LYS A 155 11.49 -4.66 10.39
N TYR A 156 12.02 -3.81 9.51
CA TYR A 156 12.60 -2.52 9.88
C TYR A 156 11.58 -1.65 10.64
N CYS A 157 10.38 -1.48 10.05
CA CYS A 157 9.37 -0.64 10.66
C CYS A 157 8.77 -1.25 11.94
N MET A 158 8.65 -2.58 12.04
CA MET A 158 8.24 -3.21 13.31
C MET A 158 9.22 -2.89 14.43
N ALA A 159 10.52 -3.06 14.21
CA ALA A 159 11.54 -2.76 15.22
C ALA A 159 11.56 -1.27 15.60
N ALA A 160 11.55 -0.37 14.61
CA ALA A 160 11.52 1.07 14.84
C ALA A 160 10.27 1.52 15.63
N HIS A 161 9.08 1.05 15.25
CA HIS A 161 7.83 1.44 15.92
C HIS A 161 7.63 0.76 17.28
N THR A 162 8.24 -0.40 17.54
CA THR A 162 8.32 -0.94 18.91
C THR A 162 9.12 -0.01 19.81
N MET A 163 10.29 0.46 19.37
CA MET A 163 11.08 1.42 20.15
C MET A 163 10.33 2.75 20.37
N LEU A 164 9.71 3.29 19.31
CA LEU A 164 8.93 4.53 19.41
C LEU A 164 7.72 4.38 20.35
N SER A 165 7.06 3.21 20.34
CA SER A 165 5.96 2.91 21.25
C SER A 165 6.42 2.87 22.71
N GLN A 166 7.57 2.23 22.98
CA GLN A 166 8.19 2.20 24.32
C GLN A 166 8.52 3.62 24.80
N MET A 167 9.12 4.45 23.94
CA MET A 167 9.43 5.86 24.26
C MET A 167 8.17 6.71 24.45
N GLY A 168 7.09 6.40 23.70
CA GLY A 168 5.81 7.09 23.75
C GLY A 168 4.91 6.68 24.93
N GLY A 169 5.35 5.73 25.77
CA GLY A 169 4.57 5.25 26.91
C GLY A 169 3.40 4.35 26.54
N VAL A 170 3.42 3.72 25.36
CA VAL A 170 2.45 2.68 25.01
C VAL A 170 2.69 1.48 25.93
N SER A 171 1.62 0.93 26.48
CA SER A 171 1.70 -0.20 27.41
C SER A 171 2.30 -1.44 26.73
N GLU A 172 3.14 -2.16 27.48
CA GLU A 172 3.89 -3.31 26.97
C GLU A 172 2.96 -4.43 26.45
N ASP A 173 1.82 -4.65 27.09
CA ASP A 173 0.82 -5.63 26.65
C ASP A 173 0.22 -5.28 25.28
N VAL A 174 0.01 -3.99 24.99
CA VAL A 174 -0.43 -3.51 23.67
C VAL A 174 0.66 -3.71 22.63
N ILE A 175 1.92 -3.40 22.97
CA ILE A 175 3.06 -3.60 22.07
C ILE A 175 3.20 -5.07 21.70
N GLU A 176 3.17 -5.96 22.69
CA GLU A 176 3.25 -7.42 22.47
C GLU A 176 2.08 -7.94 21.66
N ALA A 177 0.85 -7.46 21.92
CA ALA A 177 -0.32 -7.82 21.12
C ALA A 177 -0.17 -7.43 19.64
N LEU A 178 0.36 -6.23 19.38
CA LEU A 178 0.60 -5.75 18.01
C LEU A 178 1.71 -6.53 17.30
N ARG A 179 2.77 -6.90 18.03
CA ARG A 179 3.92 -7.68 17.50
C ARG A 179 3.56 -9.12 17.18
N ASN A 180 2.65 -9.73 17.96
CA ASN A 180 2.31 -11.15 17.89
C ASN A 180 0.95 -11.44 17.24
N ASP A 181 0.23 -10.41 16.80
CA ASP A 181 -1.14 -10.54 16.26
C ASP A 181 -2.14 -11.17 17.25
N THR A 182 -2.08 -10.76 18.50
CA THR A 182 -3.06 -11.18 19.50
C THR A 182 -4.04 -10.05 19.82
N PRO A 183 -5.24 -10.34 20.36
CA PRO A 183 -6.19 -9.30 20.74
C PRO A 183 -5.63 -8.37 21.83
N ILE A 184 -5.97 -7.09 21.74
CA ILE A 184 -5.76 -6.11 22.81
C ILE A 184 -6.89 -6.23 23.84
N ALA A 185 -6.57 -6.13 25.13
CA ALA A 185 -7.57 -6.29 26.20
C ALA A 185 -8.63 -5.17 26.20
N ASP A 186 -8.19 -3.92 25.97
CA ASP A 186 -9.09 -2.78 25.79
C ASP A 186 -9.88 -2.93 24.48
N GLN A 187 -11.20 -3.05 24.61
CA GLN A 187 -12.10 -3.32 23.48
C GLN A 187 -12.15 -2.18 22.46
N LYS A 188 -11.94 -0.93 22.88
CA LYS A 188 -11.88 0.20 21.96
C LYS A 188 -10.59 0.11 21.15
N LEU A 189 -9.45 -0.10 21.81
CA LEU A 189 -8.16 -0.25 21.12
C LEU A 189 -8.12 -1.48 20.18
N GLU A 190 -8.75 -2.59 20.59
CA GLU A 190 -8.89 -3.77 19.74
C GLU A 190 -9.73 -3.47 18.49
N ALA A 191 -10.83 -2.72 18.61
CA ALA A 191 -11.62 -2.30 17.46
C ALA A 191 -10.79 -1.46 16.46
N LEU A 192 -9.87 -0.61 16.96
CA LEU A 192 -8.94 0.13 16.10
C LEU A 192 -7.93 -0.77 15.39
N ARG A 193 -7.37 -1.76 16.11
CA ARG A 193 -6.47 -2.75 15.52
C ARG A 193 -7.17 -3.53 14.40
N GLN A 194 -8.37 -4.02 14.68
CA GLN A 194 -9.18 -4.78 13.71
C GLN A 194 -9.58 -3.94 12.51
N PHE A 195 -10.05 -2.70 12.73
CA PHE A 195 -10.42 -1.83 11.62
C PHE A 195 -9.20 -1.43 10.75
N SER A 196 -8.03 -1.25 11.37
CA SER A 196 -6.77 -1.06 10.63
C SER A 196 -6.43 -2.27 9.76
N THR A 197 -6.63 -3.50 10.27
CA THR A 197 -6.51 -4.73 9.47
C THR A 197 -7.50 -4.74 8.30
N VAL A 198 -8.77 -4.40 8.54
CA VAL A 198 -9.79 -4.34 7.49
C VAL A 198 -9.40 -3.37 6.38
N ILE A 199 -9.01 -2.13 6.72
CA ILE A 199 -8.59 -1.14 5.72
C ILE A 199 -7.39 -1.64 4.91
N HIS A 200 -6.44 -2.29 5.57
CA HIS A 200 -5.25 -2.84 4.94
C HIS A 200 -5.58 -3.97 3.95
N GLU A 201 -6.22 -5.03 4.43
CA GLU A 201 -6.47 -6.25 3.66
C GLU A 201 -7.52 -6.05 2.55
N SER A 202 -8.57 -5.28 2.83
CA SER A 202 -9.59 -4.94 1.84
C SER A 202 -9.13 -3.88 0.83
N ARG A 203 -7.93 -3.30 1.01
CA ARG A 203 -7.45 -2.16 0.22
C ARG A 203 -8.42 -0.97 0.24
N GLY A 204 -8.97 -0.67 1.40
CA GLY A 204 -9.88 0.46 1.62
C GLY A 204 -11.34 0.20 1.24
N TRP A 205 -11.76 -1.07 1.11
CA TRP A 205 -13.14 -1.48 0.83
C TRP A 205 -13.79 -2.19 2.03
N PRO A 206 -13.96 -1.51 3.18
CA PRO A 206 -14.69 -2.10 4.30
C PRO A 206 -16.17 -2.27 3.96
N THR A 207 -16.80 -3.29 4.53
CA THR A 207 -18.25 -3.46 4.49
C THR A 207 -18.95 -2.47 5.45
N ASP A 208 -20.23 -2.18 5.21
CA ASP A 208 -21.03 -1.33 6.11
C ASP A 208 -21.03 -1.86 7.54
N ALA A 209 -21.11 -3.18 7.73
CA ALA A 209 -21.07 -3.80 9.05
C ALA A 209 -19.74 -3.55 9.79
N GLN A 210 -18.61 -3.55 9.08
CA GLN A 210 -17.30 -3.24 9.66
C GLN A 210 -17.17 -1.76 10.04
N ILE A 211 -17.73 -0.86 9.22
CA ILE A 211 -17.78 0.58 9.54
C ILE A 211 -18.65 0.81 10.79
N GLU A 212 -19.85 0.25 10.83
CA GLU A 212 -20.77 0.43 11.96
C GLU A 212 -20.23 -0.17 13.26
N ALA A 213 -19.57 -1.33 13.20
CA ALA A 213 -18.89 -1.92 14.37
C ALA A 213 -17.78 -1.01 14.92
N PHE A 214 -17.00 -0.38 14.03
CA PHE A 214 -15.94 0.55 14.42
C PHE A 214 -16.49 1.82 15.08
N LEU A 215 -17.58 2.38 14.52
CA LEU A 215 -18.27 3.54 15.11
C LEU A 215 -18.92 3.19 16.46
N ALA A 216 -19.50 2.00 16.59
CA ALA A 216 -20.10 1.52 17.82
C ALA A 216 -19.08 1.32 18.96
N ALA A 217 -17.81 1.08 18.63
CA ALA A 217 -16.71 1.03 19.60
C ALA A 217 -16.31 2.42 20.15
N GLY A 218 -16.95 3.50 19.67
CA GLY A 218 -16.73 4.86 20.13
C GLY A 218 -15.71 5.65 19.31
N TYR A 219 -15.39 5.20 18.10
CA TYR A 219 -14.64 5.97 17.12
C TYR A 219 -15.54 6.78 16.20
N THR A 220 -14.92 7.69 15.44
CA THR A 220 -15.63 8.62 14.57
C THR A 220 -15.30 8.40 13.11
N ARG A 221 -16.08 9.03 12.22
CA ARG A 221 -15.75 9.09 10.79
C ARG A 221 -14.42 9.79 10.53
N GLN A 222 -14.00 10.73 11.39
CA GLN A 222 -12.67 11.33 11.33
C GLN A 222 -11.60 10.27 11.60
N THR A 223 -11.78 9.41 12.61
CA THR A 223 -10.83 8.33 12.88
C THR A 223 -10.69 7.38 11.70
N ILE A 224 -11.75 7.08 10.95
CA ILE A 224 -11.66 6.28 9.71
C ILE A 224 -10.68 6.91 8.72
N LEU A 225 -10.76 8.23 8.52
CA LEU A 225 -9.85 8.95 7.63
C LEU A 225 -8.42 8.98 8.16
N GLU A 226 -8.24 9.04 9.48
CA GLU A 226 -6.93 8.98 10.12
C GLU A 226 -6.30 7.59 10.04
N VAL A 227 -7.10 6.52 10.07
CA VAL A 227 -6.62 5.14 9.78
C VAL A 227 -6.10 5.06 8.34
N ILE A 228 -6.83 5.62 7.36
CA ILE A 228 -6.37 5.68 5.97
C ILE A 228 -5.05 6.47 5.85
N LEU A 229 -4.95 7.60 6.55
CA LEU A 229 -3.74 8.42 6.59
C LEU A 229 -2.54 7.64 7.15
N GLY A 230 -2.73 6.92 8.26
CA GLY A 230 -1.71 6.06 8.86
C GLY A 230 -1.33 4.88 7.94
N THR A 231 -2.30 4.24 7.29
CA THR A 231 -2.06 3.19 6.30
C THR A 231 -1.20 3.71 5.14
N ALA A 232 -1.54 4.87 4.56
CA ALA A 232 -0.77 5.48 3.48
C ALA A 232 0.68 5.80 3.90
N LEU A 233 0.86 6.36 5.10
CA LEU A 233 2.18 6.62 5.68
C LEU A 233 3.02 5.34 5.79
N LYS A 234 2.41 4.23 6.23
CA LYS A 234 3.10 2.95 6.34
C LYS A 234 3.33 2.28 5.00
N THR A 235 2.46 2.45 4.01
CA THR A 235 2.73 2.01 2.63
C THR A 235 4.04 2.62 2.11
N LEU A 236 4.25 3.94 2.26
CA LEU A 236 5.48 4.61 1.83
C LEU A 236 6.74 3.99 2.46
N SER A 237 6.75 3.86 3.79
CA SER A 237 7.92 3.34 4.52
C SER A 237 8.12 1.84 4.36
N ASN A 238 7.05 1.04 4.44
CA ASN A 238 7.16 -0.41 4.34
C ASN A 238 7.63 -0.84 2.96
N TYR A 239 7.06 -0.27 1.90
CA TYR A 239 7.43 -0.65 0.54
C TYR A 239 8.84 -0.20 0.20
N THR A 240 9.25 0.99 0.68
CA THR A 240 10.66 1.42 0.57
C THR A 240 11.59 0.42 1.24
N ASN A 241 11.34 0.03 2.49
CA ASN A 241 12.18 -0.93 3.21
C ASN A 241 12.19 -2.32 2.58
N HIS A 242 11.10 -2.76 1.94
CA HIS A 242 11.07 -4.04 1.25
C HIS A 242 11.94 -4.03 0.00
N LEU A 243 11.90 -2.94 -0.77
CA LEU A 243 12.67 -2.80 -2.01
C LEU A 243 14.14 -2.55 -1.74
N ALA A 244 14.46 -1.73 -0.73
CA ALA A 244 15.82 -1.38 -0.37
C ALA A 244 16.48 -2.38 0.60
N GLU A 245 15.72 -3.33 1.15
CA GLU A 245 16.17 -4.24 2.22
C GLU A 245 16.94 -3.50 3.33
N THR A 246 16.41 -2.34 3.72
CA THR A 246 17.10 -1.37 4.59
C THR A 246 17.61 -2.03 5.87
N ASP A 247 18.92 -1.89 6.09
CA ASP A 247 19.59 -2.39 7.28
C ASP A 247 18.99 -1.77 8.54
N LEU A 248 18.79 -2.59 9.56
CA LEU A 248 18.26 -2.13 10.83
C LEU A 248 19.28 -1.23 11.54
N ASP A 249 18.86 -0.03 11.95
CA ASP A 249 19.71 0.85 12.74
C ASP A 249 20.06 0.19 14.09
N GLU A 250 21.29 0.43 14.56
CA GLU A 250 21.77 -0.12 15.84
C GLU A 250 20.82 0.19 17.02
N PRO A 251 20.27 1.42 17.18
CA PRO A 251 19.31 1.71 18.25
C PRO A 251 18.02 0.87 18.20
N PHE A 252 17.61 0.37 17.02
CA PHE A 252 16.40 -0.44 16.87
C PHE A 252 16.67 -1.94 17.05
N SER A 253 17.94 -2.35 17.08
CA SER A 253 18.34 -3.76 17.14
C SER A 253 17.79 -4.54 18.34
N PRO A 254 17.65 -3.96 19.55
CA PRO A 254 16.99 -4.65 20.68
C PRO A 254 15.54 -5.06 20.40
N ASN A 255 14.88 -4.37 19.47
CA ASN A 255 13.47 -4.58 19.11
C ASN A 255 13.29 -5.35 17.79
N ALA A 256 14.36 -5.99 17.28
CA ALA A 256 14.32 -6.79 16.07
C ALA A 256 13.10 -7.72 16.04
N TRP A 257 12.49 -7.84 14.87
CA TRP A 257 11.25 -8.57 14.68
C TRP A 257 11.36 -9.54 13.51
N VAL A 258 10.82 -10.73 13.71
CA VAL A 258 10.74 -11.78 12.69
C VAL A 258 9.27 -11.97 12.34
N ALA A 259 8.93 -11.78 11.07
CA ALA A 259 7.59 -12.06 10.60
C ALA A 259 7.24 -13.54 10.85
N PRO A 260 6.06 -13.86 11.42
CA PRO A 260 5.56 -15.22 11.47
C PRO A 260 5.55 -15.83 10.07
N ALA A 261 5.84 -17.13 9.96
CA ALA A 261 6.16 -17.81 8.70
C ALA A 261 5.04 -17.88 7.64
N ALA A 262 3.90 -17.20 7.84
CA ALA A 262 2.71 -17.30 6.99
C ALA A 262 2.41 -16.06 6.11
N GLN A 263 3.24 -15.01 6.11
CA GLN A 263 2.97 -13.76 5.36
C GLN A 263 3.97 -13.45 4.24
N ALA A 264 4.87 -14.37 3.92
CA ALA A 264 5.74 -14.25 2.77
C ALA A 264 5.06 -14.79 1.49
N ALA A 265 4.05 -14.07 1.02
CA ALA A 265 3.46 -14.14 -0.33
C ALA A 265 2.99 -15.53 -0.84
N GLU A 266 1.67 -15.73 -0.86
CA GLU A 266 0.99 -16.34 -2.04
C GLU A 266 0.67 -15.24 -3.05
#